data_AF-A0A2S2QH03-F1
#
_entry.id   AF-A0A2S2QH03-F1
#
_cell.length_a   1.000
_cell.length_b   1.000
_cell.length_c   1.000
_cell.angle_alpha   90.00
_cell.angle_beta   90.00
_cell.angle_gamma   90.00
#
_symmetry.space_group_name_H-M   'P 1'
#
loop_
_entity.id
_entity.type
_entity.pdbx_description
1 polymer ?
#
loop_
_entity_poly.entity_id
_entity_poly.type
_entity_poly.pdbx_seq_one_letter_code
_entity_poly.pdbx_strand_id
1 'polypeptide(L)'
;MGEKIKIKIESVLSKNKGYQDVLKISDILNGEENIDGTPEDWSYLTYMKNSPITSVDVERSFSEYKNVLTSNRQSFKFENIKKSLIVQCNFQGKIIYKINSKNRYLKKIVYFFRAIKRKL
;
A
#
# COMPACT_ATOMS: atom_id res chain seq x y z
N MET A 1 3.56 -10.91 35.85
CA MET A 1 3.45 -11.69 34.59
C MET A 1 3.61 -10.81 33.35
N GLY A 2 2.98 -9.62 33.29
CA GLY A 2 3.06 -8.72 32.13
C GLY A 2 4.47 -8.22 31.75
N GLU A 3 5.30 -7.86 32.74
CA GLU A 3 6.67 -7.37 32.50
C GLU A 3 7.52 -8.35 31.68
N LYS A 4 7.47 -9.64 32.04
CA LYS A 4 8.21 -10.70 31.35
C LYS A 4 7.75 -10.88 29.91
N ILE A 5 6.45 -10.70 29.65
CA ILE A 5 5.87 -10.80 28.29
C ILE A 5 6.32 -9.60 27.45
N LYS A 6 6.28 -8.40 28.01
CA LYS A 6 6.73 -7.16 27.33
C LYS A 6 8.19 -7.26 26.92
N ILE A 7 9.09 -7.63 27.85
CA ILE A 7 10.52 -7.80 27.56
C ILE A 7 10.75 -8.83 26.46
N LYS A 8 9.99 -9.94 26.47
CA LYS A 8 10.10 -10.97 25.43
C LYS A 8 9.68 -10.42 24.06
N ILE A 9 8.58 -9.68 23.98
CA ILE A 9 8.09 -9.08 22.74
C ILE A 9 9.12 -8.08 22.21
N GLU A 10 9.60 -7.16 23.04
CA GLU A 10 10.61 -6.17 22.65
C GLU A 10 11.91 -6.83 22.16
N SER A 11 12.34 -7.91 22.83
CA SER A 11 13.52 -8.68 22.39
C SER A 11 13.32 -9.35 21.03
N VAL A 12 12.13 -9.88 20.76
CA VAL A 12 11.81 -10.51 19.47
C VAL A 12 11.74 -9.46 18.36
N LEU A 13 11.07 -8.33 18.60
CA LEU A 13 10.90 -7.26 17.60
C LEU A 13 12.21 -6.54 17.29
N SER A 14 13.05 -6.27 18.30
CA SER A 14 14.36 -5.62 18.09
C SER A 14 15.34 -6.49 17.31
N LYS A 15 15.28 -7.82 17.45
CA LYS A 15 16.12 -8.76 16.70
C LYS A 15 15.63 -9.03 15.27
N ASN A 16 14.35 -8.73 14.98
CA ASN A 16 13.78 -8.94 13.67
C ASN A 16 14.09 -7.77 12.73
N LYS A 17 15.15 -7.91 11.92
CA LYS A 17 15.55 -6.90 10.93
C LYS A 17 14.43 -6.54 9.96
N GLY A 18 13.69 -7.54 9.46
CA GLY A 18 12.58 -7.29 8.52
C GLY A 18 11.44 -6.47 9.13
N TYR A 19 11.18 -6.63 10.43
CA TYR A 19 10.23 -5.76 11.14
C TYR A 19 10.72 -4.31 11.20
N GLN A 20 12.02 -4.11 11.47
CA GLN A 20 12.62 -2.77 11.45
C GLN A 20 12.55 -2.13 10.06
N ASP A 21 12.76 -2.90 9.00
CA ASP A 21 12.64 -2.42 7.62
C ASP A 21 11.21 -2.01 7.29
N VAL A 22 10.20 -2.78 7.72
CA VAL A 22 8.78 -2.43 7.53
C VAL A 22 8.40 -1.14 8.25
N LEU A 23 8.91 -0.91 9.47
CA LEU A 23 8.69 0.35 10.19
C LEU A 23 9.29 1.53 9.42
N LYS A 24 10.54 1.43 8.97
CA LYS A 24 11.17 2.47 8.14
C LYS A 24 10.40 2.77 6.86
N ILE A 25 9.91 1.73 6.16
CA ILE A 25 9.08 1.90 4.96
C ILE A 25 7.77 2.64 5.29
N SER A 26 7.14 2.29 6.42
CA SER A 26 5.93 2.98 6.90
C SER A 26 6.19 4.47 7.14
N ASP A 27 7.30 4.80 7.80
CA ASP A 27 7.66 6.20 8.10
C ASP A 27 7.91 7.01 6.81
N ILE A 28 8.63 6.43 5.85
CA ILE A 28 8.86 7.01 4.52
C ILE A 28 7.54 7.27 3.77
N LEU A 29 6.62 6.30 3.79
CA LEU A 29 5.31 6.43 3.12
C LEU A 29 4.43 7.51 3.78
N ASN A 30 4.60 7.74 5.07
CA ASN A 30 3.90 8.80 5.81
C ASN A 30 4.51 10.19 5.61
N GLY A 31 5.73 10.26 5.06
CA GLY A 31 6.42 11.50 4.74
C GLY A 31 7.44 11.94 5.79
N GLU A 32 7.95 11.02 6.61
CA GLU A 32 9.09 11.31 7.48
C GLU A 32 10.38 11.40 6.64
N GLU A 33 11.09 12.51 6.76
CA GLU A 33 12.29 12.83 5.95
C GLU A 33 13.60 12.31 6.54
N ASN A 34 13.58 11.63 7.69
CA ASN A 34 14.76 11.02 8.29
C ASN A 34 15.13 9.71 7.56
N ILE A 35 15.71 9.87 6.38
CA ILE A 35 16.12 8.83 5.42
C ILE A 35 17.53 8.29 5.76
N ASP A 36 18.06 8.64 6.93
CA ASP A 36 19.44 8.32 7.31
C ASP A 36 19.63 6.80 7.47
N GLY A 37 20.56 6.22 6.70
CA GLY A 37 20.81 4.78 6.67
C GLY A 37 19.76 3.94 5.91
N THR A 38 18.95 4.55 5.04
CA THR A 38 18.12 3.79 4.09
C THR A 38 18.89 3.51 2.79
N PRO A 39 18.68 2.36 2.14
CA PRO A 39 19.26 2.09 0.82
C PRO A 39 18.84 3.17 -0.20
N GLU A 40 19.77 3.60 -1.06
CA GLU A 40 19.51 4.54 -2.18
C GLU A 40 18.30 4.11 -3.04
N ASP A 41 18.11 2.79 -3.13
CA ASP A 41 17.00 2.15 -3.82
C ASP A 41 15.63 2.46 -3.22
N TRP A 42 15.49 2.99 -2.01
CA TRP A 42 14.18 3.27 -1.38
C TRP A 42 13.62 4.65 -1.67
N SER A 43 14.40 5.51 -2.33
CA SER A 43 13.98 6.85 -2.77
C SER A 43 12.61 6.87 -3.48
N TYR A 44 12.25 5.82 -4.21
CA TYR A 44 10.98 5.76 -4.93
C TYR A 44 9.75 5.52 -4.06
N LEU A 45 9.93 4.98 -2.86
CA LEU A 45 8.83 4.72 -1.92
C LEU A 45 8.15 6.03 -1.52
N THR A 46 8.88 7.14 -1.48
CA THR A 46 8.33 8.49 -1.25
C THR A 46 7.23 8.86 -2.25
N TYR A 47 7.29 8.33 -3.48
CA TYR A 47 6.29 8.55 -4.52
C TYR A 47 5.14 7.52 -4.51
N MET A 48 5.17 6.54 -3.61
CA MET A 48 4.20 5.45 -3.51
C MET A 48 3.26 5.58 -2.31
N LYS A 49 3.05 6.79 -1.78
CA LYS A 49 2.12 7.07 -0.67
C LYS A 49 0.71 6.50 -0.85
N ASN A 50 0.25 6.40 -2.09
CA ASN A 50 -1.07 5.87 -2.43
C ASN A 50 -1.06 4.36 -2.76
N SER A 51 -0.02 3.65 -2.36
CA SER A 51 0.12 2.21 -2.63
C SER A 51 -0.99 1.43 -1.92
N PRO A 52 -1.57 0.41 -2.56
CA PRO A 52 -2.55 -0.46 -1.92
C PRO A 52 -1.93 -1.17 -0.70
N ILE A 53 -2.62 -1.09 0.43
CA ILE A 53 -2.18 -1.69 1.72
C ILE A 53 -2.87 -3.04 1.96
N THR A 54 -4.08 -3.22 1.44
CA THR A 54 -4.82 -4.49 1.63
C THR A 54 -4.44 -5.50 0.55
N SER A 55 -4.42 -6.79 0.88
CA SER A 55 -4.14 -7.86 -0.07
C SER A 55 -5.08 -7.84 -1.27
N VAL A 56 -6.34 -7.48 -1.06
CA VAL A 56 -7.36 -7.35 -2.11
C VAL A 56 -7.03 -6.21 -3.08
N ASP A 57 -6.62 -5.05 -2.57
CA ASP A 57 -6.25 -3.91 -3.42
C ASP A 57 -4.92 -4.19 -4.15
N VAL A 58 -4.00 -4.91 -3.51
CA VAL A 58 -2.76 -5.38 -4.14
C VAL A 58 -3.07 -6.33 -5.30
N GLU A 59 -3.94 -7.33 -5.12
CA GLU A 59 -4.36 -8.25 -6.18
C GLU A 59 -5.02 -7.50 -7.34
N ARG A 60 -5.90 -6.54 -7.03
CA ARG A 60 -6.53 -5.69 -8.05
C ARG A 60 -5.50 -4.87 -8.82
N SER A 61 -4.50 -4.33 -8.13
CA SER A 61 -3.41 -3.57 -8.74
C SER A 61 -2.59 -4.42 -9.70
N PHE A 62 -2.33 -5.70 -9.40
CA PHE A 62 -1.66 -6.61 -10.34
C PHE A 62 -2.44 -6.81 -11.64
N SER A 63 -3.78 -6.89 -11.55
CA SER A 63 -4.63 -6.94 -12.74
C SER A 63 -4.52 -5.67 -13.58
N GLU A 64 -4.40 -4.50 -12.94
CA GLU A 64 -4.23 -3.21 -13.63
C GLU A 64 -2.82 -3.08 -14.24
N TYR A 65 -1.80 -3.54 -13.51
CA TYR A 65 -0.39 -3.49 -13.92
C TYR A 65 -0.04 -4.56 -14.95
N LYS A 66 -0.95 -5.50 -15.22
CA LYS A 66 -0.78 -6.59 -16.20
C LYS A 66 -0.28 -6.09 -17.56
N ASN A 67 -0.73 -4.92 -18.01
CA ASN A 67 -0.31 -4.36 -19.30
C ASN A 67 1.15 -3.90 -19.33
N VAL A 68 1.72 -3.53 -18.17
CA VAL A 68 3.13 -3.11 -18.03
C VAL A 68 4.04 -4.30 -17.69
N LEU A 69 3.53 -5.28 -16.95
CA LEU A 69 4.30 -6.43 -16.46
C LEU A 69 4.34 -7.62 -17.44
N THR A 70 3.47 -7.65 -18.46
CA THR A 70 3.48 -8.74 -19.45
C THR A 70 4.57 -8.51 -20.49
N SER A 71 5.39 -9.54 -20.75
CA SER A 71 6.55 -9.55 -21.66
C SER A 71 6.28 -9.07 -23.10
N ASN A 72 5.03 -9.13 -23.57
CA ASN A 72 4.70 -8.98 -24.99
C ASN A 72 4.06 -7.63 -25.39
N ARG A 73 3.99 -6.63 -24.50
CA ARG A 73 3.25 -5.38 -24.80
C ARG A 73 4.10 -4.11 -24.93
N GLN A 74 5.35 -4.09 -24.46
CA GLN A 74 6.39 -3.08 -24.75
C GLN A 74 7.65 -3.41 -23.93
N SER A 75 8.83 -3.46 -24.54
CA SER A 75 10.09 -3.66 -23.81
C SER A 75 10.51 -2.39 -23.08
N PHE A 76 9.96 -2.16 -21.89
CA PHE A 76 10.41 -1.06 -21.04
C PHE A 76 11.76 -1.36 -20.42
N LYS A 77 12.64 -0.35 -20.37
CA LYS A 77 13.77 -0.35 -19.44
C LYS A 77 13.23 -0.38 -18.01
N PHE A 78 13.99 -0.96 -17.08
CA PHE A 78 13.58 -1.09 -15.67
C PHE A 78 13.17 0.26 -15.04
N GLU A 79 13.92 1.33 -15.33
CA GLU A 79 13.59 2.69 -14.88
C GLU A 79 12.21 3.18 -15.38
N ASN A 80 11.83 2.80 -16.61
CA ASN A 80 10.54 3.18 -17.19
C ASN A 80 9.39 2.38 -16.56
N ILE A 81 9.63 1.11 -16.21
CA ILE A 81 8.68 0.29 -15.45
C ILE A 81 8.41 0.95 -14.09
N LYS A 82 9.48 1.32 -13.37
CA LYS A 82 9.41 2.00 -12.07
C LYS A 82 8.57 3.28 -12.13
N LYS A 83 8.83 4.14 -13.13
CA LYS A 83 8.03 5.36 -13.37
C LYS A 83 6.57 5.05 -13.70
N SER A 84 6.30 4.05 -14.52
CA SER A 84 4.94 3.65 -14.90
C SER A 84 4.13 3.17 -13.70
N LEU A 85 4.74 2.36 -12.82
CA LEU A 85 4.12 1.89 -11.58
C LEU A 85 3.79 3.03 -10.62
N ILE A 86 4.70 4.01 -10.45
CA ILE A 86 4.44 5.21 -9.63
C ILE A 86 3.23 5.99 -10.16
N VAL A 87 3.13 6.18 -11.48
CA VAL A 87 2.00 6.87 -12.10
C VAL A 87 0.70 6.11 -11.86
N GLN A 88 0.68 4.79 -12.05
CA GLN A 88 -0.52 3.97 -11.89
C GLN A 88 -0.97 3.90 -10.41
N CYS A 89 -0.03 3.75 -9.48
CA CYS A 89 -0.27 3.80 -8.04
C CYS A 89 -0.94 5.13 -7.62
N ASN A 90 -0.43 6.27 -8.10
CA ASN A 90 -1.02 7.57 -7.79
C ASN A 90 -2.35 7.83 -8.52
N PHE A 91 -2.59 7.15 -9.64
CA PHE A 91 -3.88 7.20 -10.34
C PHE A 91 -4.97 6.41 -9.60
N GLN A 92 -4.63 5.28 -8.97
CA GLN A 92 -5.55 4.49 -8.14
C GLN A 92 -6.14 5.32 -6.99
N GLY A 93 -5.32 6.17 -6.34
CA GLY A 93 -5.80 7.12 -5.35
C GLY A 93 -6.95 8.00 -5.86
N LYS A 94 -6.83 8.55 -7.08
CA LYS A 94 -7.89 9.35 -7.73
C LYS A 94 -9.12 8.52 -8.12
N ILE A 95 -8.92 7.27 -8.54
CA ILE A 95 -10.02 6.36 -8.87
C ILE A 95 -10.80 5.98 -7.62
N ILE A 96 -10.18 5.73 -6.47
CA ILE A 96 -10.88 5.40 -5.21
C ILE A 96 -11.83 6.55 -4.81
N TYR A 97 -11.39 7.81 -4.89
CA TYR A 97 -12.25 8.97 -4.64
C TYR A 97 -13.40 9.10 -5.67
N LYS A 98 -13.18 8.69 -6.94
CA LYS A 98 -14.17 8.81 -8.02
C LYS A 98 -15.15 7.62 -8.08
N ILE A 99 -14.70 6.40 -7.75
CA ILE A 99 -15.51 5.17 -7.63
C ILE A 99 -16.48 5.31 -6.46
N ASN A 100 -16.06 5.94 -5.36
CA ASN A 100 -16.95 6.27 -4.24
C ASN A 100 -18.13 7.19 -4.62
N SER A 101 -18.06 7.90 -5.77
CA SER A 101 -19.15 8.76 -6.25
C SER A 101 -20.14 8.05 -7.20
N LYS A 102 -19.69 7.06 -7.99
CA LYS A 102 -20.51 6.53 -9.12
C LYS A 102 -20.77 5.02 -9.11
N ASN A 103 -20.26 4.24 -8.15
CA ASN A 103 -20.47 2.79 -8.20
C ASN A 103 -21.83 2.39 -7.60
N ARG A 104 -22.77 2.00 -8.46
CA ARG A 104 -24.14 1.59 -8.11
C ARG A 104 -24.16 0.36 -7.16
N TYR A 105 -23.09 -0.44 -7.16
CA TYR A 105 -22.89 -1.58 -6.24
C TYR A 105 -22.42 -1.15 -4.84
N LEU A 106 -21.57 -0.11 -4.73
CA LEU A 106 -21.17 0.45 -3.43
C LEU A 106 -22.34 1.15 -2.73
N LYS A 107 -23.26 1.78 -3.48
CA LYS A 107 -24.52 2.28 -2.90
C LYS A 107 -25.35 1.16 -2.27
N LYS A 108 -25.41 -0.04 -2.87
CA LYS A 108 -26.12 -1.20 -2.29
C LYS A 108 -25.45 -1.70 -1.01
N ILE A 109 -24.11 -1.76 -0.96
CA ILE A 109 -23.35 -2.18 0.23
C ILE A 109 -23.51 -1.16 1.37
N VAL A 110 -23.41 0.14 1.08
CA VAL A 110 -23.64 1.20 2.07
C VAL A 110 -25.09 1.20 2.58
N TYR A 111 -26.08 0.98 1.72
CA TYR A 111 -27.48 0.82 2.14
C TYR A 111 -27.69 -0.42 3.03
N PHE A 112 -27.02 -1.53 2.70
CA PHE A 112 -27.10 -2.77 3.48
C PHE A 112 -26.54 -2.57 4.91
N PHE A 113 -25.36 -1.97 5.06
CA PHE A 113 -24.79 -1.65 6.37
C PHE A 113 -25.60 -0.60 7.15
N ARG A 114 -26.21 0.37 6.45
CA ARG A 114 -27.05 1.41 7.06
C ARG A 114 -28.43 0.90 7.50
N ALA A 115 -28.93 -0.16 6.88
CA ALA A 115 -30.15 -0.86 7.30
C ALA A 115 -29.93 -1.74 8.53
N ILE A 116 -28.77 -2.39 8.63
CA ILE A 116 -28.39 -3.21 9.80
C ILE A 116 -28.24 -2.34 11.05
N LYS A 117 -27.63 -1.14 10.91
CA LYS A 117 -27.45 -0.19 12.03
C LYS A 117 -28.73 0.50 12.52
N ARG A 118 -29.87 0.29 11.87
CA ARG A 118 -31.19 0.82 12.30
C ARG A 118 -32.08 -0.24 12.95
N LYS A 119 -31.66 -1.51 12.93
CA LYS A 119 -32.36 -2.64 13.56
C LYS A 119 -31.72 -3.08 14.89
N LEU A 120 -30.59 -2.47 15.24
CA LEU A 120 -29.95 -2.46 16.56
C LEU A 120 -30.19 -1.08 17.17
#